data_AF-A0AAU4DCK0-F1
#
_entry.id   AF-A0AAU4DCK0-F1
#
_cell.length_a   1.000
_cell.length_b   1.000
_cell.length_c   1.000
_cell.angle_alpha   90.00
_cell.angle_beta   90.00
_cell.angle_gamma   90.00
#
_symmetry.space_group_name_H-M   'P 1'
#
loop_
_entity.id
_entity.type
_entity.pdbx_description
1 polymer ?
#
loop_
_entity_poly.entity_id
_entity_poly.type
_entity_poly.pdbx_seq_one_letter_code
_entity_poly.pdbx_strand_id
1 'polypeptide(L)'
;MLKRISLVATAATMAAVALPADATPVTPKPLSHVRIANHFDLAAGQMPENIALLPDGTANVTFAGSRQIAQITPGGSTRILATLPAPADGGARTPVLGFPLTTGIVQAADGSTYALYATGTADLTGLWRLAPGKAPERIAALPPRACLES
;
A
#
# COMPACT_ATOMS: atom_id res chain seq x y z
N MET A 1 -24.12 -42.33 51.27
CA MET A 1 -23.51 -41.01 51.03
C MET A 1 -22.97 -40.99 49.59
N LEU A 2 -23.69 -40.27 48.73
CA LEU A 2 -23.40 -39.69 47.40
C LEU A 2 -22.27 -40.19 46.45
N LYS A 3 -22.73 -40.51 45.22
CA LYS A 3 -22.16 -40.28 43.86
C LYS A 3 -20.80 -40.93 43.53
N ARG A 4 -20.66 -41.61 42.38
CA ARG A 4 -20.64 -40.99 41.04
C ARG A 4 -21.10 -41.99 39.96
N ILE A 5 -22.11 -41.60 39.19
CA ILE A 5 -22.45 -42.23 37.91
C ILE A 5 -21.53 -41.61 36.87
N SER A 6 -20.67 -42.41 36.25
CA SER A 6 -19.86 -41.97 35.11
C SER A 6 -20.72 -42.07 33.86
N LEU A 7 -21.24 -40.93 33.39
CA LEU A 7 -21.84 -40.81 32.08
C LEU A 7 -20.69 -40.73 31.06
N VAL A 8 -20.52 -41.78 30.25
CA VAL A 8 -19.65 -41.72 29.08
C VAL A 8 -20.45 -41.03 27.98
N ALA A 9 -20.20 -39.75 27.75
CA ALA A 9 -20.75 -39.01 26.62
C ALA A 9 -19.89 -39.29 25.40
N THR A 10 -20.40 -40.08 24.46
CA THR A 10 -19.76 -40.32 23.15
C THR A 10 -19.88 -39.04 22.32
N ALA A 11 -18.80 -38.28 22.21
CA ALA A 11 -18.74 -37.13 21.31
C ALA A 11 -18.66 -37.63 19.86
N ALA A 12 -19.73 -37.43 19.08
CA ALA A 12 -19.72 -37.68 17.65
C ALA A 12 -19.00 -36.52 16.94
N THR A 13 -17.74 -36.74 16.56
CA THR A 13 -16.96 -35.80 15.75
C THR A 13 -17.48 -35.86 14.31
N MET A 14 -18.28 -34.86 13.89
CA MET A 14 -18.56 -34.68 12.46
C MET A 14 -17.31 -34.12 11.79
N ALA A 15 -16.57 -34.97 11.08
CA ALA A 15 -15.53 -34.53 10.16
C ALA A 15 -16.21 -33.90 8.94
N ALA A 16 -16.27 -32.57 8.90
CA ALA A 16 -16.64 -31.84 7.70
C ALA A 16 -15.52 -32.06 6.66
N VAL A 17 -15.78 -32.88 5.65
CA VAL A 17 -14.89 -33.04 4.51
C VAL A 17 -14.98 -31.74 3.71
N ALA A 18 -13.96 -30.89 3.82
CA ALA A 18 -13.82 -29.74 2.94
C ALA A 18 -13.61 -30.27 1.51
N LEU A 19 -14.62 -30.10 0.66
CA LEU A 19 -14.47 -30.33 -0.77
C LEU A 19 -13.42 -29.33 -1.30
N PRO A 20 -12.49 -29.74 -2.18
CA PRO A 20 -11.63 -28.80 -2.86
C PRO A 20 -12.51 -27.80 -3.62
N ALA A 21 -12.29 -26.51 -3.40
CA ALA A 21 -12.90 -25.48 -4.22
C ALA A 21 -12.29 -25.56 -5.62
N ASP A 22 -12.99 -26.20 -6.55
CA ASP A 22 -12.61 -26.19 -7.95
C ASP A 22 -12.62 -24.75 -8.46
N ALA A 23 -11.45 -24.26 -8.86
CA ALA A 23 -11.35 -22.99 -9.55
C ALA A 23 -11.98 -23.15 -10.95
N THR A 24 -13.14 -22.54 -11.16
CA THR A 24 -13.74 -22.47 -12.50
C THR A 24 -12.78 -21.74 -13.44
N PRO A 25 -12.33 -22.35 -14.56
CA PRO A 25 -11.47 -21.67 -15.51
C PRO A 25 -12.25 -20.50 -16.13
N VAL A 26 -11.88 -19.27 -15.76
CA VAL A 26 -12.39 -18.06 -16.37
C VAL A 26 -11.61 -17.84 -17.66
N THR A 27 -12.29 -17.89 -18.81
CA THR A 27 -11.71 -17.39 -20.05
C THR A 27 -11.48 -15.89 -19.89
N PRO A 28 -10.23 -15.38 -19.95
CA PRO A 28 -9.99 -13.96 -19.79
C PRO A 28 -10.72 -13.20 -20.88
N LYS A 29 -11.63 -12.29 -20.49
CA LYS A 29 -12.24 -11.38 -21.45
C LYS A 29 -11.11 -10.53 -22.05
N PRO A 30 -11.04 -10.34 -23.38
CA PRO A 30 -10.07 -9.45 -23.98
C PRO A 30 -10.13 -8.06 -23.35
N LEU A 31 -8.97 -7.46 -23.09
CA LEU A 31 -8.91 -6.07 -22.65
C LEU A 31 -9.59 -5.21 -23.73
N SER A 32 -10.53 -4.39 -23.30
CA SER A 32 -11.23 -3.43 -24.16
C SER A 32 -11.06 -2.04 -23.58
N HIS A 33 -11.00 -1.01 -24.43
CA HIS A 33 -10.88 0.39 -24.02
C HIS A 33 -9.58 0.74 -23.27
N VAL A 34 -8.45 0.09 -23.63
CA VAL A 34 -7.12 0.48 -23.15
C VAL A 34 -6.83 1.91 -23.58
N ARG A 35 -6.46 2.77 -22.63
CA ARG A 35 -6.14 4.18 -22.86
C ARG A 35 -5.06 4.64 -21.89
N ILE A 36 -4.37 5.72 -22.26
CA ILE A 36 -3.55 6.49 -21.33
C ILE A 36 -4.52 7.30 -20.46
N ALA A 37 -4.54 7.03 -19.16
CA ALA A 37 -5.39 7.77 -18.23
C ALA A 37 -4.83 9.18 -17.98
N ASN A 38 -3.51 9.31 -17.81
CA ASN A 38 -2.89 10.61 -17.59
C ASN A 38 -1.43 10.65 -18.08
N HIS A 39 -0.93 11.85 -18.36
CA HIS A 39 0.48 12.14 -18.61
C HIS A 39 1.04 12.90 -17.41
N PHE A 40 2.10 12.37 -16.80
CA PHE A 40 2.72 12.98 -15.62
C PHE A 40 3.98 13.76 -15.99
N ASP A 41 4.26 14.81 -15.20
CA ASP A 41 5.42 15.67 -15.41
C ASP A 41 6.65 15.13 -14.68
N LEU A 42 7.58 14.57 -15.46
CA LEU A 42 8.86 14.07 -14.96
C LEU A 42 9.71 15.17 -14.32
N ALA A 43 9.68 16.40 -14.85
CA ALA A 43 10.45 17.53 -14.31
C ALA A 43 9.88 18.01 -12.97
N ALA A 44 8.58 17.86 -12.77
CA ALA A 44 7.92 18.06 -11.46
C ALA A 44 8.13 16.87 -10.49
N GLY A 45 8.88 15.84 -10.87
CA GLY A 45 9.11 14.65 -10.06
C GLY A 45 7.92 13.69 -9.99
N GLN A 46 6.91 13.85 -10.86
CA GLN A 46 5.75 12.96 -10.93
C GLN A 46 6.11 11.66 -11.66
N MET A 47 6.88 10.82 -10.98
CA MET A 47 7.33 9.51 -11.44
C MET A 47 6.48 8.44 -10.75
N PRO A 48 5.44 7.88 -11.41
CA PRO A 48 4.62 6.83 -10.80
C PRO A 48 5.48 5.62 -10.44
N GLU A 49 5.42 5.17 -9.19
CA GLU A 49 6.26 4.08 -8.71
C GLU A 49 5.44 2.87 -8.26
N ASN A 50 4.40 3.05 -7.44
CA ASN A 50 3.48 1.98 -7.04
C ASN A 50 2.02 2.45 -7.09
N ILE A 51 1.11 1.47 -7.14
CA ILE A 51 -0.34 1.67 -7.28
C ILE A 51 -1.12 0.79 -6.32
N ALA A 52 -2.14 1.35 -5.66
CA ALA A 52 -3.17 0.64 -4.94
C ALA A 52 -4.54 0.96 -5.56
N LEU A 53 -5.25 -0.05 -6.07
CA LEU A 53 -6.60 0.12 -6.60
C LEU A 53 -7.64 0.14 -5.47
N LEU A 54 -8.63 1.02 -5.61
CA LEU A 54 -9.74 1.16 -4.69
C LEU A 54 -11.01 0.50 -5.28
N PRO A 55 -11.99 0.12 -4.44
CA PRO A 55 -13.22 -0.53 -4.90
C PRO A 55 -14.05 0.30 -5.90
N ASP A 56 -13.92 1.63 -5.88
CA ASP A 56 -14.60 2.54 -6.80
C ASP A 56 -13.88 2.70 -8.16
N GLY A 57 -12.78 1.97 -8.36
CA GLY A 57 -11.95 2.01 -9.56
C GLY A 57 -10.94 3.16 -9.57
N THR A 58 -10.91 4.03 -8.55
CA THR A 58 -9.80 4.97 -8.39
C THR A 58 -8.52 4.26 -7.99
N ALA A 59 -7.39 4.92 -8.20
CA ALA A 59 -6.08 4.41 -7.89
C ALA A 59 -5.33 5.40 -7.01
N ASN A 60 -4.81 4.95 -5.88
CA ASN A 60 -3.78 5.70 -5.16
C ASN A 60 -2.42 5.34 -5.75
N VAL A 61 -1.60 6.35 -6.03
CA VAL A 61 -0.30 6.22 -6.69
C VAL A 61 0.75 7.01 -5.93
N THR A 62 1.92 6.42 -5.76
CA THR A 62 3.11 7.14 -5.27
C THR A 62 3.80 7.82 -6.45
N PHE A 63 4.18 9.09 -6.26
CA PHE A 63 5.10 9.79 -7.14
C PHE A 63 6.45 9.89 -6.46
N ALA A 64 7.43 9.16 -7.01
CA ALA A 64 8.72 8.95 -6.40
C ALA A 64 9.45 10.26 -6.06
N GLY A 65 9.72 11.09 -7.06
CA GLY A 65 10.55 12.29 -6.93
C GLY A 65 9.85 13.49 -6.29
N SER A 66 8.53 13.60 -6.44
CA SER A 66 7.76 14.72 -5.88
C SER A 66 7.36 14.52 -4.41
N ARG A 67 7.68 13.37 -3.82
CA ARG A 67 7.29 12.96 -2.46
C ARG A 67 5.78 12.86 -2.26
N GLN A 68 5.03 12.60 -3.32
CA GLN A 68 3.58 12.71 -3.30
C GLN A 68 2.90 11.35 -3.29
N ILE A 69 1.71 11.36 -2.69
CA ILE A 69 0.71 10.31 -2.85
C ILE A 69 -0.50 10.98 -3.49
N ALA A 70 -0.96 10.44 -4.60
CA ALA A 70 -2.03 10.99 -5.40
C ALA A 70 -3.15 9.97 -5.60
N GLN A 71 -4.39 10.43 -5.67
CA GLN A 71 -5.53 9.66 -6.13
C GLN A 71 -5.81 10.00 -7.59
N ILE A 72 -5.99 8.99 -8.42
CA ILE A 72 -6.25 9.12 -9.85
C ILE A 72 -7.56 8.41 -10.17
N THR A 73 -8.45 9.10 -10.87
CA THR A 73 -9.71 8.50 -11.34
C THR A 73 -9.48 7.69 -12.62
N PRO A 74 -10.37 6.75 -12.98
CA PRO A 74 -10.31 6.07 -14.28
C PRO A 74 -10.30 7.02 -15.49
N GLY A 75 -10.84 8.23 -15.32
CA GLY A 75 -10.85 9.29 -16.33
C GLY A 75 -9.58 10.12 -16.39
N GLY A 76 -8.60 9.90 -15.50
CA GLY A 76 -7.31 10.59 -15.51
C GLY A 76 -7.19 11.77 -14.55
N SER A 77 -8.25 12.17 -13.86
CA SER A 77 -8.19 13.29 -12.91
C SER A 77 -7.28 12.92 -11.74
N THR A 78 -6.29 13.77 -11.47
CA THR A 78 -5.32 13.57 -10.38
C THR A 78 -5.57 14.56 -9.24
N ARG A 79 -5.64 14.03 -8.02
CA ARG A 79 -5.71 14.80 -6.78
C ARG A 79 -4.55 14.38 -5.88
N ILE A 80 -3.73 15.34 -5.45
CA ILE A 80 -2.70 15.08 -4.45
C ILE A 80 -3.37 14.88 -3.09
N LEU A 81 -3.15 13.71 -2.48
CA LEU A 81 -3.62 13.40 -1.12
C LEU A 81 -2.64 13.89 -0.08
N ALA A 82 -1.34 13.78 -0.35
CA ALA A 82 -0.29 14.31 0.50
C ALA A 82 1.00 14.59 -0.28
N THR A 83 1.81 15.47 0.30
CA THR A 83 3.24 15.61 0.00
C THR A 83 4.00 15.33 1.30
N LEU A 84 4.87 14.32 1.30
CA LEU A 84 5.69 13.98 2.47
C LEU A 84 6.79 15.03 2.69
N PRO A 85 7.29 15.19 3.94
CA PRO A 85 8.27 16.21 4.25
C PRO A 85 9.56 16.06 3.44
N ALA A 86 10.13 17.19 3.02
CA ALA A 86 11.43 17.19 2.36
C ALA A 86 12.54 16.96 3.40
N PRO A 87 13.48 16.03 3.19
CA PRO A 87 14.68 15.96 4.01
C PRO A 87 15.54 17.23 3.80
N ALA A 88 16.24 17.65 4.86
CA ALA A 88 17.03 18.88 4.85
C ALA A 88 18.16 18.88 3.81
N ASP A 89 18.70 17.70 3.47
CA ASP A 89 19.75 17.51 2.46
C ASP A 89 19.19 17.24 1.06
N GLY A 90 17.88 17.40 0.86
CA GLY A 90 17.23 17.11 -0.41
C GLY A 90 17.28 15.64 -0.82
N GLY A 91 17.61 14.71 0.08
CA GLY A 91 17.70 13.27 -0.19
C GLY A 91 19.05 12.84 -0.75
N ALA A 92 20.08 13.68 -0.66
CA ALA A 92 21.43 13.36 -1.11
C ALA A 92 22.00 12.09 -0.46
N ARG A 93 21.51 11.73 0.75
CA ARG A 93 21.88 10.50 1.45
C ARG A 93 21.03 9.28 1.10
N THR A 94 19.99 9.40 0.27
CA THR A 94 19.23 8.23 -0.19
C THR A 94 20.15 7.38 -1.07
N PRO A 95 20.52 6.14 -0.67
CA PRO A 95 21.45 5.31 -1.42
C PRO A 95 20.99 5.09 -2.87
N VAL A 96 21.91 5.04 -3.83
CA VAL A 96 21.67 4.80 -5.27
C VAL A 96 20.90 5.90 -6.00
N LEU A 97 19.84 6.47 -5.39
CA LEU A 97 18.92 7.39 -6.04
C LEU A 97 19.33 8.87 -5.94
N GLY A 98 19.89 9.29 -4.79
CA GLY A 98 20.27 10.69 -4.56
C GLY A 98 19.08 11.68 -4.45
N PHE A 99 17.85 11.19 -4.26
CA PHE A 99 16.64 11.97 -4.00
C PHE A 99 15.72 11.21 -3.03
N PRO A 100 14.76 11.86 -2.34
CA PRO A 100 13.84 11.16 -1.46
C PRO A 100 12.78 10.42 -2.29
N LEU A 101 12.63 9.12 -2.06
CA LEU A 101 11.73 8.24 -2.79
C LEU A 101 10.49 7.93 -1.96
N THR A 102 9.31 8.34 -2.43
CA THR A 102 8.04 7.76 -1.98
C THR A 102 7.78 6.48 -2.76
N THR A 103 7.66 5.36 -2.07
CA THR A 103 7.53 4.01 -2.64
C THR A 103 6.65 3.16 -1.76
N GLY A 104 6.17 2.01 -2.22
CA GLY A 104 5.27 1.13 -1.50
C GLY A 104 3.92 1.80 -1.27
N ILE A 105 2.82 1.12 -1.54
CA ILE A 105 1.52 1.67 -1.18
C ILE A 105 0.51 0.58 -0.91
N VAL A 106 -0.27 0.78 0.15
CA VAL A 106 -1.43 -0.05 0.44
C VAL A 106 -2.56 0.82 0.96
N GLN A 107 -3.76 0.54 0.47
CA GLN A 107 -5.00 1.10 1.00
C GLN A 107 -5.57 0.13 2.03
N ALA A 108 -5.74 0.59 3.27
CA ALA A 108 -6.37 -0.19 4.32
C ALA A 108 -7.90 -0.03 4.32
N ALA A 109 -8.58 -1.03 4.89
CA ALA A 109 -10.04 -1.08 4.99
C ALA A 109 -10.63 0.05 5.85
N ASP A 110 -9.84 0.63 6.76
CA ASP A 110 -10.24 1.78 7.59
C ASP A 110 -10.17 3.12 6.83
N GLY A 111 -9.83 3.10 5.54
CA GLY A 111 -9.65 4.30 4.72
C GLY A 111 -8.25 4.92 4.81
N SER A 112 -7.35 4.41 5.66
CA SER A 112 -5.97 4.89 5.72
C SER A 112 -5.16 4.41 4.51
N THR A 113 -4.31 5.28 3.97
CA THR A 113 -3.27 4.88 3.01
C THR A 113 -1.94 4.77 3.75
N TYR A 114 -1.18 3.70 3.50
CA TYR A 114 0.17 3.56 4.01
C TYR A 114 1.16 3.55 2.87
N ALA A 115 2.30 4.23 3.05
CA ALA A 115 3.37 4.27 2.08
C ALA A 115 4.74 4.21 2.75
N LEU A 116 5.74 3.69 2.05
CA LEU A 116 7.13 3.76 2.48
C LEU A 116 7.76 5.06 1.97
N TYR A 117 8.71 5.56 2.74
CA TYR A 117 9.46 6.76 2.38
C TYR A 117 10.93 6.55 2.67
N ALA A 118 11.74 6.53 1.61
CA ALA A 118 13.18 6.40 1.69
C ALA A 118 13.83 7.77 1.49
N THR A 119 14.54 8.25 2.50
CA THR A 119 15.15 9.60 2.46
C THR A 119 16.65 9.61 2.72
N GLY A 120 17.23 8.47 3.11
CA GLY A 120 18.61 8.45 3.59
C GLY A 120 18.81 9.07 4.98
N THR A 121 17.73 9.45 5.66
CA THR A 121 17.76 10.12 6.96
C THR A 121 16.99 9.34 8.01
N ALA A 122 17.43 9.38 9.27
CA ALA A 122 16.79 8.62 10.36
C ALA A 122 15.48 9.25 10.84
N ASP A 123 15.28 10.54 10.59
CA ASP A 123 14.11 11.31 11.02
C ASP A 123 12.93 11.20 10.04
N LEU A 124 13.15 10.86 8.77
CA LEU A 124 12.07 10.72 7.79
C LEU A 124 11.94 9.32 7.18
N THR A 125 13.00 8.52 7.13
CA THR A 125 12.92 7.16 6.56
C THR A 125 11.97 6.30 7.40
N GLY A 126 10.98 5.69 6.75
CA GLY A 126 9.94 4.98 7.50
C GLY A 126 8.68 4.58 6.74
N LEU A 127 7.76 3.98 7.49
CA LEU A 127 6.37 3.76 7.09
C LEU A 127 5.53 4.97 7.53
N TRP A 128 4.78 5.51 6.58
CA TRP A 128 3.92 6.67 6.75
C TRP A 128 2.46 6.28 6.60
N ARG A 129 1.60 6.84 7.46
CA ARG A 129 0.15 6.70 7.41
C ARG A 129 -0.47 8.03 7.01
N LEU A 130 -1.40 7.96 6.07
CA LEU A 130 -2.32 9.02 5.68
C LEU A 130 -3.72 8.62 6.13
N ALA A 131 -4.16 9.12 7.28
CA ALA A 131 -5.54 8.98 7.70
C ALA A 131 -6.42 10.03 7.02
N PRO A 132 -7.70 9.72 6.71
CA PRO A 132 -8.61 10.66 6.06
C PRO A 132 -8.70 12.00 6.81
N GLY A 133 -8.44 13.11 6.12
CA GLY A 133 -8.51 14.47 6.67
C GLY A 133 -7.42 14.81 7.69
N LYS A 134 -6.37 14.00 7.82
CA LYS A 134 -5.23 14.25 8.71
C LYS A 134 -3.96 14.49 7.91
N ALA A 135 -3.00 15.16 8.56
CA ALA A 135 -1.65 15.27 8.03
C ALA A 135 -0.97 13.88 7.99
N PRO A 136 -0.04 13.63 7.06
CA PRO A 136 0.75 12.40 7.06
C PRO A 136 1.55 12.25 8.34
N GLU A 137 1.57 11.03 8.88
CA GLU A 137 2.28 10.70 10.12
C GLU A 137 3.23 9.53 9.88
N ARG A 138 4.47 9.65 10.37
CA ARG A 138 5.40 8.53 10.37
C ARG A 138 5.09 7.61 11.54
N ILE A 139 4.61 6.41 11.25
CA ILE A 139 4.19 5.44 12.26
C ILE A 139 5.24 4.38 12.59
N ALA A 140 6.25 4.22 11.73
CA ALA A 140 7.43 3.43 12.03
C ALA A 140 8.66 4.07 11.41
N ALA A 141 9.68 4.33 12.22
CA ALA A 141 11.00 4.70 11.73
C ALA A 141 11.72 3.45 11.19
N LEU A 142 12.33 3.58 10.02
CA LEU A 142 13.17 2.53 9.44
C LEU A 142 14.63 3.01 9.36
N PRO A 143 15.60 2.08 9.34
CA PRO A 143 17.00 2.46 9.13
C PRO A 143 17.16 3.28 7.84
N PRO A 144 18.06 4.29 7.82
CA PRO A 144 18.25 5.18 6.66
C PRO A 144 18.55 4.47 5.33
N ARG A 145 18.97 3.21 5.35
CA ARG A 145 19.33 2.39 4.17
C ARG A 145 18.33 1.26 3.85
N ALA A 146 17.27 1.11 4.64
CA ALA A 146 16.43 -0.10 4.63
C ALA A 146 15.62 -0.32 3.34
N CYS A 147 15.41 0.71 2.52
CA CYS A 147 14.50 0.62 1.37
C CYS A 147 15.19 0.31 0.03
N LEU A 148 16.53 0.15 -0.01
CA LEU A 148 17.30 0.09 -1.27
C LEU A 148 18.48 -0.90 -1.23
N GLU A 149 18.48 -1.86 -0.30
CA GLU A 149 19.46 -2.96 -0.34
C GLU A 149 18.97 -4.06 -1.31
N SER A 150 19.54 -4.06 -2.51
CA SER A 150 19.50 -5.17 -3.48
C SER A 150 20.92 -5.54 -3.87
#